data_AF-A0A1Y2K6W2-F1
#
_entry.id   AF-A0A1Y2K6W2-F1
#
_cell.length_a   1.000
_cell.length_b   1.000
_cell.length_c   1.000
_cell.angle_alpha   90.00
_cell.angle_beta   90.00
_cell.angle_gamma   90.00
#
_symmetry.space_group_name_H-M   'P 1'
#
loop_
_entity.id
_entity.type
_entity.pdbx_description
1 polymer ?
#
loop_
_entity_poly.entity_id
_entity_poly.type
_entity_poly.pdbx_seq_one_letter_code
_entity_poly.pdbx_strand_id
1 'polypeptide(L)'
;MQMISLHTPVAQDDGHAVELGDTLSTDQGLWADHGMPWHERAEWRVDLQRELSQLPATLQATAAAVSVASITEVAAARKVSRALIHKELSQIGQRLRKVF
;
A
#
# COMPACT_ATOMS: atom_id res chain seq x y z
N MET A 1 15.75 -24.19 -4.12
CA MET A 1 15.84 -22.78 -3.68
C MET A 1 15.00 -22.67 -2.42
N GLN A 2 15.60 -22.34 -1.28
CA GLN A 2 14.90 -22.25 0.00
C GLN A 2 14.43 -20.81 0.18
N MET A 3 13.12 -20.59 0.36
CA MET A 3 12.57 -19.26 0.67
C MET A 3 12.82 -18.96 2.15
N ILE A 4 13.47 -17.83 2.45
CA ILE A 4 13.72 -17.35 3.81
C ILE A 4 12.77 -16.18 4.08
N SER A 5 12.11 -16.18 5.24
CA SER A 5 11.19 -15.12 5.63
C SER A 5 11.95 -13.83 5.98
N LEU A 6 11.41 -12.67 5.61
CA LEU A 6 11.96 -11.38 6.03
C LEU A 6 11.81 -11.12 7.54
N HIS A 7 10.88 -11.80 8.21
CA HIS A 7 10.72 -11.79 9.67
C HIS A 7 11.67 -12.75 10.39
N THR A 8 12.59 -13.41 9.67
CA THR A 8 13.56 -14.30 10.32
C THR A 8 14.51 -13.46 11.17
N PRO A 9 14.68 -13.76 12.47
CA PRO A 9 15.63 -13.03 13.31
C PRO A 9 17.07 -13.32 12.87
N VAL A 10 17.89 -12.27 12.79
CA VAL A 10 19.31 -12.29 12.45
C VAL A 10 20.08 -11.63 13.59
N ALA A 11 21.16 -12.26 14.02
CA ALA A 11 22.02 -11.70 15.07
C ALA A 11 22.88 -10.57 14.49
N GLN A 12 22.90 -9.41 15.16
CA GLN A 12 23.87 -8.36 14.92
C GLN A 12 25.14 -8.53 15.79
N ASP A 13 26.20 -7.82 15.41
CA ASP A 13 27.50 -7.85 16.10
C ASP A 13 27.42 -7.39 17.57
N ASP A 14 26.37 -6.67 17.95
CA ASP A 14 26.08 -6.22 19.31
C ASP A 14 25.29 -7.25 20.15
N GLY A 15 24.95 -8.41 19.57
CA GLY A 15 24.21 -9.49 20.23
C GLY A 15 22.69 -9.31 20.24
N HIS A 16 22.15 -8.23 19.65
CA HIS A 16 20.72 -8.07 19.48
C HIS A 16 20.21 -8.80 18.22
N ALA A 17 19.02 -9.38 18.32
CA ALA A 17 18.34 -9.98 17.18
C ALA A 17 17.46 -8.91 16.50
N VAL A 18 17.67 -8.71 15.20
CA VAL A 18 16.86 -7.85 14.34
C VAL A 18 16.23 -8.68 13.25
N GLU A 19 15.11 -8.24 12.67
CA GLU A 19 14.51 -8.98 11.56
C GLU A 19 15.37 -8.87 10.31
N LEU A 20 15.46 -9.95 9.52
CA LEU A 20 16.25 -9.99 8.29
C LEU A 20 15.92 -8.80 7.37
N GLY A 21 14.64 -8.43 7.26
CA GLY A 21 14.23 -7.29 6.45
C GLY A 21 14.79 -5.94 6.93
N ASP A 22 15.05 -5.77 8.23
CA ASP A 22 15.64 -4.54 8.79
C ASP A 22 17.16 -4.44 8.51
N THR A 23 17.80 -5.57 8.19
CA THR A 23 19.23 -5.59 7.80
C THR A 23 19.47 -5.27 6.32
N LEU A 24 18.41 -5.27 5.51
CA LEU A 24 18.50 -4.98 4.08
C LEU A 24 18.60 -3.47 3.86
N SER A 25 19.71 -3.00 3.29
CA SER A 25 19.92 -1.57 2.99
C SER A 25 18.81 -1.03 2.08
N THR A 26 18.21 0.09 2.50
CA THR A 26 17.23 0.88 1.75
C THR A 26 17.85 1.62 0.56
N ASP A 27 19.19 1.72 0.49
CA ASP A 27 19.91 2.39 -0.60
C ASP A 27 19.73 1.69 -1.95
N GLN A 28 19.32 0.42 -1.94
CA GLN A 28 18.98 -0.32 -3.16
C GLN A 28 17.59 0.03 -3.71
N GLY A 29 16.85 0.93 -3.07
CA GLY A 29 15.53 1.38 -3.53
C GLY A 29 14.47 0.27 -3.53
N LEU A 30 14.73 -0.84 -2.85
CA LEU A 30 13.79 -1.97 -2.74
C LEU A 30 12.48 -1.56 -2.06
N TRP A 31 12.54 -0.52 -1.23
CA TRP A 31 11.40 0.01 -0.48
C TRP A 31 11.54 1.53 -0.37
N ALA A 32 10.50 2.30 -0.71
CA ALA A 32 10.49 3.75 -0.50
C ALA A 32 10.50 4.06 1.01
N ASP A 33 11.65 4.48 1.54
CA ASP A 33 11.79 4.84 2.95
C ASP A 33 11.20 6.23 3.20
N HIS A 34 10.00 6.24 3.78
CA HIS A 34 9.30 7.44 4.23
C HIS A 34 9.37 7.59 5.76
N GLY A 35 10.40 7.00 6.41
CA GLY A 35 10.53 6.99 7.87
C GLY A 35 9.65 5.94 8.55
N MET A 36 9.26 4.88 7.84
CA MET A 36 8.44 3.77 8.37
C MET A 36 9.16 2.43 8.13
N PRO A 37 9.31 1.58 9.17
CA PRO A 37 9.89 0.25 9.05
C PRO A 37 9.21 -0.61 7.96
N TRP A 38 9.93 -1.57 7.39
CA TRP A 38 9.39 -2.40 6.30
C TRP A 38 8.22 -3.30 6.78
N HIS A 39 8.29 -3.80 8.02
CA HIS A 39 7.27 -4.66 8.60
C HIS A 39 5.96 -3.88 8.84
N GLU A 40 6.04 -2.67 9.41
CA GLU A 40 4.88 -1.78 9.56
C GLU A 40 4.24 -1.45 8.20
N ARG A 41 5.05 -1.18 7.17
CA ARG A 41 4.56 -0.98 5.79
C ARG A 41 3.86 -2.22 5.25
N ALA A 42 4.37 -3.41 5.53
CA ALA A 42 3.77 -4.66 5.10
C ALA A 42 2.40 -4.88 5.77
N GLU A 43 2.30 -4.60 7.07
CA GLU A 43 1.04 -4.64 7.82
C GLU A 43 0.02 -3.63 7.27
N TRP A 44 0.43 -2.37 7.08
CA TRP A 44 -0.43 -1.34 6.52
C TRP A 44 -0.95 -1.69 5.13
N ARG A 45 -0.14 -2.36 4.30
CA ARG A 45 -0.59 -2.87 3.00
C ARG A 45 -1.65 -3.95 3.14
N VAL A 46 -1.49 -4.88 4.08
CA VAL A 46 -2.46 -5.94 4.35
C VAL A 46 -3.78 -5.34 4.84
N ASP A 47 -3.72 -4.40 5.78
CA ASP A 47 -4.91 -3.74 6.33
C ASP A 47 -5.61 -2.89 5.27
N LEU A 48 -4.86 -2.09 4.49
CA LEU A 48 -5.43 -1.34 3.37
C LEU A 48 -6.09 -2.26 2.34
N GLN A 49 -5.45 -3.38 2.00
CA GLN A 49 -6.02 -4.34 1.05
C GLN A 49 -7.31 -4.98 1.58
N ARG A 50 -7.34 -5.30 2.88
CA ARG A 50 -8.54 -5.81 3.56
C ARG A 50 -9.67 -4.78 3.49
N GLU A 51 -9.39 -3.51 3.79
CA GLU A 51 -10.41 -2.47 3.75
C GLU A 51 -10.89 -2.15 2.34
N LEU A 52 -9.99 -2.11 1.35
CA LEU A 52 -10.36 -1.95 -0.05
C LEU A 52 -11.25 -3.11 -0.52
N SER A 53 -11.00 -4.34 -0.07
CA SER A 53 -11.82 -5.51 -0.45
C SER A 53 -13.28 -5.42 0.00
N GLN A 54 -13.58 -4.61 1.02
CA GLN A 54 -14.93 -4.38 1.52
C GLN A 54 -15.69 -3.29 0.74
N LEU A 55 -15.02 -2.59 -0.18
CA LEU A 55 -15.67 -1.57 -1.02
C LEU A 55 -16.48 -2.22 -2.14
N PRO A 56 -17.51 -1.55 -2.68
CA PRO A 56 -18.14 -1.94 -3.93
C PRO A 56 -17.11 -2.08 -5.06
N ALA A 57 -17.28 -3.06 -5.94
CA ALA A 57 -16.34 -3.36 -7.03
C ALA A 57 -15.97 -2.14 -7.88
N THR A 58 -16.92 -1.23 -8.13
CA THR A 58 -16.68 0.02 -8.85
C THR A 58 -15.68 0.92 -8.13
N LEU A 59 -15.78 1.05 -6.81
CA LEU A 59 -14.86 1.87 -6.02
C LEU A 59 -13.48 1.21 -5.88
N GLN A 60 -13.43 -0.12 -5.80
CA GLN A 60 -12.17 -0.86 -5.87
C GLN A 60 -11.44 -0.59 -7.20
N ALA A 61 -12.17 -0.68 -8.32
CA ALA A 61 -11.61 -0.40 -9.63
C ALA A 61 -11.12 1.06 -9.76
N THR A 62 -11.84 2.02 -9.18
CA THR A 62 -11.40 3.42 -9.12
C THR A 62 -10.12 3.58 -8.31
N ALA A 63 -10.05 3.01 -7.10
CA ALA A 63 -8.85 3.04 -6.25
C ALA A 63 -7.64 2.42 -6.96
N ALA A 64 -7.82 1.28 -7.64
CA ALA A 64 -6.77 0.64 -8.40
C ALA A 64 -6.31 1.52 -9.58
N ALA A 65 -7.25 2.08 -10.35
CA ALA A 65 -6.91 2.88 -11.52
C ALA A 65 -6.18 4.18 -11.16
N VAL A 66 -6.62 4.89 -10.11
CA VAL A 66 -6.00 6.16 -9.69
C VAL A 66 -4.65 5.95 -8.96
N SER A 67 -4.32 4.72 -8.56
CA SER A 67 -3.02 4.41 -7.95
C SER A 67 -1.86 4.41 -8.97
N VAL A 68 -2.17 4.26 -10.26
CA VAL A 68 -1.19 4.15 -11.34
C VAL A 68 -1.38 5.17 -12.47
N ALA A 69 -2.48 5.94 -12.44
CA ALA A 69 -2.80 6.93 -13.46
C ALA A 69 -3.49 8.16 -12.84
N SER A 70 -3.40 9.30 -13.53
CA SER A 70 -4.06 10.53 -13.10
C SER A 70 -5.59 10.44 -13.22
N ILE A 71 -6.30 11.28 -12.44
CA ILE A 71 -7.76 11.37 -12.50
C ILE A 71 -8.26 11.68 -13.92
N THR A 72 -7.52 12.49 -14.67
CA THR A 72 -7.86 12.84 -16.05
C THR A 72 -7.78 11.63 -16.98
N GLU A 73 -6.72 10.83 -16.87
CA GLU A 73 -6.54 9.60 -17.67
C GLU A 73 -7.60 8.56 -17.32
N VAL A 74 -7.88 8.35 -16.04
CA VAL A 74 -8.91 7.42 -15.59
C VAL A 74 -10.31 7.85 -16.07
N ALA A 75 -10.63 9.14 -15.99
CA ALA A 75 -11.90 9.67 -16.49
C ALA A 75 -12.04 9.47 -18.01
N ALA A 76 -10.98 9.76 -18.77
CA ALA A 76 -10.95 9.56 -20.22
C ALA A 76 -11.11 8.08 -20.60
N ALA A 77 -10.37 7.18 -19.94
CA ALA A 77 -10.42 5.74 -20.19
C ALA A 77 -11.83 5.15 -19.92
N ARG A 78 -12.49 5.62 -18.85
CA ARG A 78 -13.85 5.19 -18.48
C ARG A 78 -14.97 5.95 -19.21
N LYS A 79 -14.64 6.96 -20.02
CA LYS A 79 -15.60 7.87 -20.68
C LYS A 79 -16.59 8.52 -19.71
N VAL A 80 -16.10 8.93 -18.54
CA VAL A 80 -16.89 9.61 -17.49
C VAL A 80 -16.32 10.98 -17.18
N SER A 81 -17.08 11.81 -16.45
CA SER A 81 -16.58 13.10 -16.00
C SER A 81 -15.54 12.93 -14.88
N ARG A 82 -14.57 13.86 -14.82
CA ARG A 82 -13.62 13.96 -13.69
C ARG A 82 -14.35 14.10 -12.34
N ALA A 83 -15.48 14.81 -12.34
CA ALA A 83 -16.31 14.99 -11.15
C ALA A 83 -16.83 13.66 -10.59
N LEU A 84 -17.16 12.68 -11.45
CA LEU A 84 -17.56 11.36 -11.00
C LEU A 84 -16.40 10.64 -10.30
N ILE A 85 -15.19 10.67 -10.87
CA ILE A 85 -14.01 10.07 -10.25
C ILE A 85 -13.71 10.72 -8.89
N HIS A 86 -13.79 12.05 -8.79
CA HIS A 86 -13.65 12.76 -7.51
C HIS A 86 -14.72 12.36 -6.49
N LYS A 87 -15.98 12.16 -6.93
CA LYS A 87 -17.06 11.70 -6.05
C LYS A 87 -16.77 10.28 -5.53
N GLU A 88 -16.35 9.38 -6.40
CA GLU A 88 -15.96 8.02 -6.02
C GLU A 88 -14.77 8.02 -5.03
N LEU A 89 -13.74 8.83 -5.27
CA LEU A 89 -12.62 9.03 -4.35
C LEU A 89 -13.06 9.58 -2.98
N SER A 90 -14.00 10.53 -2.98
CA SER A 90 -14.56 11.07 -1.74
C SER A 90 -15.30 9.99 -0.95
N GLN A 91 -16.05 9.12 -1.62
CA GLN A 91 -16.72 7.98 -0.98
C GLN A 91 -15.73 6.98 -0.38
N ILE A 92 -14.65 6.68 -1.10
CA ILE A 92 -13.54 5.84 -0.60
C ILE A 92 -12.95 6.47 0.67
N GLY A 93 -12.58 7.75 0.61
CA GLY A 93 -12.01 8.47 1.76
C GLY A 93 -12.94 8.53 2.97
N GLN A 94 -14.25 8.73 2.76
CA GLN A 94 -15.24 8.70 3.85
C GLN A 94 -15.37 7.33 4.50
N ARG A 95 -15.16 6.26 3.73
CA ARG A 95 -15.21 4.88 4.25
C ARG A 95 -13.97 4.56 5.07
N LEU A 96 -12.79 4.88 4.54
CA LEU A 96 -11.52 4.60 5.21
C LEU A 96 -11.33 5.42 6.50
N ARG A 97 -11.82 6.67 6.56
CA ARG A 97 -11.84 7.49 7.80
C ARG A 97 -12.70 6.94 8.94
N LYS A 98 -13.52 5.92 8.70
CA LYS A 98 -14.27 5.26 9.78
C LYS A 98 -13.49 4.09 10.38
N VAL A 99 -12.40 3.69 9.74
CA VAL A 99 -11.58 2.53 10.11
C VAL A 99 -10.31 2.98 10.83
N PHE A 100 -9.72 4.10 10.39
CA PHE A 100 -8.58 4.77 10.99
C PHE A 100 -9.01 6.10 11.61
#